data_AF-A0A3D0CR12-F1
#
_entry.id   AF-A0A3D0CR12-F1
#
_cell.length_a   1.000
_cell.length_b   1.000
_cell.length_c   1.000
_cell.angle_alpha   90.00
_cell.angle_beta   90.00
_cell.angle_gamma   90.00
#
_symmetry.space_group_name_H-M   'P 1'
#
loop_
_entity.id
_entity.type
_entity.pdbx_description
1 polymer ?
#
loop_
_entity_poly.entity_id
_entity_poly.type
_entity_poly.pdbx_seq_one_letter_code
_entity_poly.pdbx_strand_id
1 'polypeptide(L)'
;MTSTRIRIAHSPDSDDAFMFYALTQGVLDTSGLAIEHQLADIETLNRAAAEGTYEISALSFHAYAHLVDRYVLMPSGASFGDGYGPVVVARRPIAREELAGLVT
;
A
#
# COMPACT_ATOMS: atom_id res chain seq x y z
N MET A 1 -20.54 24.74 2.90
CA MET A 1 -20.15 23.68 1.96
C MET A 1 -19.96 22.41 2.75
N THR A 2 -20.67 21.34 2.42
CA THR A 2 -20.46 20.01 3.02
C THR A 2 -19.19 19.42 2.43
N SER A 3 -18.16 19.24 3.25
CA SER A 3 -16.93 18.56 2.84
C SER A 3 -17.19 17.05 2.79
N THR A 4 -16.83 16.42 1.67
CA THR A 4 -16.87 14.96 1.54
C THR A 4 -15.66 14.37 2.26
N ARG A 5 -15.90 13.50 3.26
CA ARG A 5 -14.83 12.78 3.96
C ARG A 5 -14.40 11.58 3.12
N ILE A 6 -13.09 11.40 2.95
CA ILE A 6 -12.49 10.20 2.34
C ILE A 6 -11.39 9.66 3.24
N ARG A 7 -11.28 8.33 3.30
CA ARG A 7 -10.19 7.66 4.02
C ARG A 7 -9.16 7.16 3.04
N ILE A 8 -7.91 7.53 3.28
CA ILE A 8 -6.74 7.07 2.54
C ILE A 8 -5.94 6.15 3.47
N ALA A 9 -5.95 4.86 3.17
CA ALA A 9 -5.21 3.86 3.92
C ALA A 9 -3.87 3.57 3.23
N HIS A 10 -2.76 3.71 3.97
CA HIS A 10 -1.41 3.45 3.45
C HIS A 10 -0.50 2.92 4.56
N SER A 11 0.68 2.41 4.20
CA SER A 11 1.61 1.88 5.19
C SER A 11 2.26 3.02 5.99
N PRO A 12 2.82 2.71 7.18
CA PRO A 12 3.67 3.63 7.92
C PRO A 12 5.13 3.62 7.41
N ASP A 13 5.42 3.02 6.26
CA ASP A 13 6.77 2.93 5.70
C ASP A 13 7.25 4.30 5.19
N SER A 14 8.57 4.47 5.09
CA SER A 14 9.18 5.76 4.81
C SER A 14 8.87 6.31 3.41
N ASP A 15 8.69 5.43 2.43
CA ASP A 15 8.30 5.78 1.07
C ASP A 15 6.84 6.27 1.01
N ASP A 16 5.91 5.60 1.70
CA ASP A 16 4.52 6.06 1.82
C ASP A 16 4.44 7.38 2.61
N ALA A 17 5.19 7.52 3.71
CA ALA A 17 5.25 8.76 4.47
C ALA A 17 5.74 9.93 3.60
N PHE A 18 6.74 9.70 2.75
CA PHE A 18 7.22 10.69 1.79
C PHE A 18 6.15 11.02 0.74
N MET A 19 5.52 10.00 0.17
CA MET A 19 4.50 10.13 -0.88
C MET A 19 3.28 10.94 -0.41
N PHE A 20 2.81 10.69 0.81
CA PHE A 20 1.62 11.34 1.37
C PHE A 20 1.92 12.61 2.19
N TYR A 21 3.19 12.99 2.36
CA TYR A 21 3.61 14.11 3.21
C TYR A 21 2.78 15.39 2.96
N ALA A 22 2.69 15.85 1.72
CA ALA A 22 2.00 17.10 1.39
C ALA A 22 0.48 17.05 1.69
N LEU A 23 -0.16 15.89 1.57
CA LEU A 23 -1.56 15.68 1.98
C LEU A 23 -1.68 15.72 3.51
N THR A 24 -0.81 15.02 4.24
CA THR A 24 -0.85 14.99 5.71
C THR A 24 -0.56 16.36 6.35
N GLN A 25 0.25 17.21 5.70
CA GLN A 25 0.53 18.57 6.17
C GLN A 25 -0.58 19.57 5.79
N GLY A 26 -1.57 19.17 4.99
CA GLY A 26 -2.65 20.06 4.56
C GLY A 26 -2.19 21.21 3.66
N VAL A 27 -1.07 21.03 2.94
CA VAL A 27 -0.49 22.08 2.07
C VAL A 27 -0.96 21.99 0.62
N LEU A 28 -1.77 20.97 0.29
CA LEU A 28 -2.38 20.78 -1.02
C LEU A 28 -3.84 21.22 -1.02
N ASP A 29 -4.29 21.83 -2.13
CA ASP A 29 -5.71 22.06 -2.36
C ASP A 29 -6.40 20.72 -2.65
N THR A 30 -7.22 20.27 -1.70
CA THR A 30 -7.99 19.03 -1.80
C THR A 30 -9.35 19.22 -2.47
N SER A 31 -9.62 20.41 -3.04
CA SER A 31 -10.88 20.75 -3.71
C SER A 31 -12.12 20.49 -2.83
N GLY A 32 -11.98 20.70 -1.51
CA GLY A 32 -13.05 20.53 -0.53
C GLY A 32 -13.18 19.13 0.10
N LEU A 33 -12.26 18.21 -0.19
CA LEU A 33 -12.22 16.88 0.45
C LEU A 33 -11.61 16.96 1.87
N ALA A 34 -12.27 16.31 2.83
CA ALA A 34 -11.72 16.09 4.17
C ALA A 34 -11.02 14.72 4.21
N ILE A 35 -9.70 14.73 4.25
CA ILE A 35 -8.88 13.52 4.18
C ILE A 35 -8.61 13.00 5.59
N GLU A 36 -8.93 11.73 5.82
CA GLU A 36 -8.52 10.96 6.99
C GLU A 36 -7.48 9.92 6.56
N HIS A 37 -6.33 9.89 7.24
CA HIS A 37 -5.29 8.91 6.99
C HIS A 37 -5.45 7.71 7.92
N GLN A 38 -5.40 6.50 7.37
CA GLN A 38 -5.34 5.25 8.12
C GLN A 38 -4.00 4.57 7.87
N LEU A 39 -3.23 4.36 8.94
CA LEU A 39 -1.95 3.65 8.85
C LEU A 39 -2.14 2.19 9.26
N ALA A 40 -1.66 1.26 8.44
CA ALA A 40 -1.57 -0.17 8.77
C ALA A 40 -0.56 -0.86 7.86
N ASP A 41 -0.04 -2.03 8.26
CA ASP A 41 0.84 -2.81 7.38
C ASP A 41 0.12 -3.27 6.11
N ILE A 42 0.88 -3.52 5.03
CA ILE A 42 0.33 -3.80 3.70
C ILE A 42 -0.57 -5.05 3.68
N GLU A 43 -0.32 -6.04 4.54
CA GLU A 43 -1.14 -7.25 4.60
C GLU A 43 -2.47 -7.01 5.32
N THR A 44 -2.47 -6.20 6.38
CA THR A 44 -3.70 -5.70 6.99
C THR A 44 -4.54 -4.91 5.97
N LEU A 45 -3.90 -4.06 5.15
CA LEU A 45 -4.58 -3.31 4.09
C LEU A 45 -5.13 -4.20 2.98
N ASN A 46 -4.38 -5.22 2.53
CA ASN A 46 -4.85 -6.21 1.56
C ASN A 46 -6.17 -6.86 2.03
N ARG A 47 -6.24 -7.26 3.30
CA ARG A 47 -7.44 -7.89 3.89
C ARG A 47 -8.60 -6.91 3.99
N ALA A 48 -8.34 -5.69 4.46
CA ALA A 48 -9.38 -4.65 4.57
C ALA A 48 -9.95 -4.25 3.20
N ALA A 49 -9.13 -4.25 2.14
CA ALA A 49 -9.60 -3.99 0.78
C ALA A 49 -10.49 -5.11 0.23
N ALA A 50 -10.26 -6.37 0.62
CA ALA A 50 -11.19 -7.45 0.25
C ALA A 50 -12.61 -7.21 0.80
N GLU A 51 -12.74 -6.48 1.90
CA GLU A 51 -14.01 -6.07 2.50
C GLU A 51 -14.54 -4.73 1.95
N GLY A 52 -13.74 -3.99 1.17
CA GLY A 52 -14.10 -2.67 0.65
C GLY A 52 -14.04 -1.57 1.71
N THR A 53 -13.21 -1.74 2.73
CA THR A 53 -13.24 -0.92 3.96
C THR A 53 -12.90 0.54 3.75
N TYR A 54 -12.03 0.89 2.79
CA TYR A 54 -11.53 2.26 2.57
C TYR A 54 -11.81 2.74 1.14
N GLU A 55 -12.05 4.04 0.98
CA GLU A 55 -12.26 4.66 -0.33
C GLU A 55 -10.99 4.66 -1.18
N ILE A 56 -9.83 4.82 -0.55
CA ILE A 56 -8.50 4.71 -1.17
C ILE A 56 -7.62 3.84 -0.27
N SER A 57 -6.97 2.82 -0.82
CA SER A 57 -6.07 1.94 -0.07
C SER A 57 -4.81 1.62 -0.88
N ALA A 58 -3.64 1.69 -0.24
CA ALA A 58 -2.45 1.02 -0.71
C ALA A 58 -2.70 -0.50 -0.73
N LEU A 59 -2.21 -1.16 -1.77
CA LEU A 59 -2.37 -2.59 -1.98
C LEU A 59 -1.12 -3.18 -2.61
N SER A 60 -0.83 -4.42 -2.26
CA SER A 60 0.07 -5.21 -3.09
C SER A 60 -0.55 -5.41 -4.48
N PHE A 61 0.27 -5.34 -5.53
CA PHE A 61 -0.22 -5.55 -6.89
C PHE A 61 -0.81 -6.97 -7.08
N HIS A 62 -0.31 -7.94 -6.32
CA HIS A 62 -0.88 -9.28 -6.22
C HIS A 62 -2.32 -9.26 -5.69
N ALA A 63 -2.59 -8.58 -4.57
CA ALA A 63 -3.93 -8.45 -4.02
C ALA A 63 -4.86 -7.69 -4.99
N TYR A 64 -4.38 -6.64 -5.66
CA TYR A 64 -5.18 -5.90 -6.63
C TYR A 64 -5.72 -6.78 -7.77
N ALA A 65 -4.94 -7.75 -8.24
CA ALA A 65 -5.38 -8.68 -9.29
C ALA A 65 -6.66 -9.47 -8.92
N HIS A 66 -6.93 -9.63 -7.62
CA HIS A 66 -8.12 -10.29 -7.09
C HIS A 66 -9.27 -9.33 -6.74
N LEU A 67 -9.04 -8.01 -6.86
CA LEU A 67 -9.96 -6.95 -6.42
C LEU A 67 -10.29 -5.95 -7.54
N VAL A 68 -10.00 -6.31 -8.80
CA VAL A 68 -10.23 -5.46 -9.99
C VAL A 68 -11.70 -5.10 -10.24
N ASP A 69 -12.63 -5.87 -9.67
CA ASP A 69 -14.07 -5.64 -9.72
C ASP A 69 -14.55 -4.62 -8.67
N ARG A 70 -13.72 -4.32 -7.66
CA ARG A 70 -14.04 -3.42 -6.54
C ARG A 70 -13.27 -2.12 -6.57
N TYR A 71 -12.01 -2.15 -7.01
CA TYR A 71 -11.12 -1.01 -7.01
C TYR A 71 -10.61 -0.68 -8.41
N VAL A 72 -10.37 0.61 -8.63
CA VAL A 72 -9.67 1.13 -9.80
C VAL A 72 -8.25 1.53 -9.38
N LEU A 73 -7.25 1.07 -10.15
CA LEU A 73 -5.87 1.46 -9.93
C LEU A 73 -5.67 2.94 -10.29
N MET A 74 -5.10 3.71 -9.37
CA MET A 74 -4.77 5.11 -9.60
C MET A 74 -3.55 5.26 -10.52
N PRO A 75 -3.48 6.35 -11.33
CA PRO A 75 -2.33 6.61 -12.20
C PRO A 75 -1.07 7.06 -11.44
N SER A 76 -1.17 7.28 -10.13
CA SER A 76 -0.07 7.71 -9.27
C SER A 76 -0.08 6.94 -7.95
N GLY A 77 1.05 6.98 -7.24
CA GLY A 77 1.21 6.40 -5.91
C GLY A 77 1.64 4.93 -5.86
N ALA A 78 1.97 4.33 -7.02
CA ALA A 78 2.52 3.00 -7.06
C ALA A 78 4.03 3.00 -6.79
N SER A 79 4.50 1.96 -6.08
CA SER A 79 5.92 1.66 -5.88
C SER A 79 6.33 0.49 -6.78
N PHE A 80 7.28 0.72 -7.69
CA PHE A 80 7.79 -0.29 -8.62
C PHE A 80 9.32 -0.33 -8.58
N GLY A 81 9.85 -1.55 -8.46
CA GLY A 81 11.28 -1.80 -8.60
C GLY A 81 11.68 -1.92 -10.07
N ASP A 82 12.75 -1.23 -10.45
CA ASP A 82 13.42 -1.39 -11.75
C ASP A 82 14.87 -1.83 -11.50
N GLY A 83 15.14 -3.11 -11.78
CA GLY A 83 16.43 -3.75 -11.44
C GLY A 83 16.61 -4.07 -9.95
N TYR A 84 15.58 -3.87 -9.11
CA TYR A 84 15.59 -4.23 -7.69
C TYR A 84 14.20 -4.72 -7.23
N GLY A 85 14.15 -5.38 -6.06
CA GLY A 85 12.90 -5.87 -5.50
C GLY A 85 13.11 -6.67 -4.21
N PRO A 86 12.06 -7.35 -3.71
CA PRO A 86 12.15 -8.21 -2.55
C PRO A 86 13.21 -9.30 -2.73
N VAL A 87 13.98 -9.57 -1.67
CA VAL A 87 15.03 -10.60 -1.66
C VAL A 87 14.85 -11.52 -0.46
N VAL A 88 15.32 -12.76 -0.61
CA VAL A 88 15.43 -13.72 0.49
C VAL A 88 16.83 -13.63 1.08
N VAL A 89 16.94 -13.52 2.40
CA VAL A 89 18.23 -13.47 3.12
C VAL A 89 18.34 -14.63 4.10
N ALA A 90 19.56 -15.12 4.33
CA ALA A 90 19.84 -16.24 5.23
C ALA A 90 21.10 -15.97 6.07
N ARG A 91 21.18 -16.56 7.27
CA ARG A 91 22.34 -16.42 8.18
C ARG A 91 23.62 -17.09 7.64
N ARG A 92 23.48 -18.03 6.72
CA ARG A 92 24.58 -18.73 6.03
C ARG A 92 24.26 -18.81 4.54
N PRO A 93 25.25 -19.07 3.65
CA PRO A 93 24.97 -19.44 2.28
C PRO A 93 24.05 -20.67 2.22
N ILE A 94 23.01 -20.58 1.40
CA ILE A 94 22.03 -21.63 1.13
C ILE A 94 21.81 -21.61 -0.38
N ALA A 95 21.88 -22.77 -1.02
CA ALA A 95 21.56 -22.89 -2.44
C ALA A 95 20.04 -22.73 -2.66
N ARG A 96 19.63 -22.29 -3.84
CA ARG A 96 18.21 -22.03 -4.14
C ARG A 96 17.34 -23.27 -3.93
N GLU A 97 17.87 -24.44 -4.26
CA GLU A 97 17.20 -25.73 -4.17
C GLU A 97 16.94 -26.11 -2.71
N GLU A 98 17.80 -25.67 -1.80
CA GLU A 98 17.66 -25.90 -0.36
C GLU A 98 16.60 -24.99 0.28
N LEU A 99 16.05 -24.00 -0.43
CA LEU A 99 14.97 -23.16 0.11
C LEU A 99 13.67 -23.96 0.32
N ALA A 100 13.44 -24.98 -0.52
CA ALA A 100 12.25 -25.80 -0.45
C ALA A 100 12.21 -26.59 0.86
N GLY A 101 11.13 -26.48 1.61
CA GLY A 101 10.95 -27.18 2.88
C GLY A 101 11.64 -26.53 4.08
N LEU A 102 12.32 -25.39 3.91
CA LEU A 102 12.72 -24.58 5.05
C LEU A 102 11.47 -23.96 5.69
N VAL A 103 11.33 -24.19 6.99
CA VAL A 103 10.36 -23.49 7.84
C VAL A 103 11.11 -22.40 8.58
N THR A 104 10.57 -21.19 8.51
CA THR A 104 11.00 -20.03 9.30
C THR A 104 10.56 -20.15 10.75
#